data_AF-A0A6P0YTF1-F1
#
_entry.id   AF-A0A6P0YTF1-F1
#
_cell.length_a   1.000
_cell.length_b   1.000
_cell.length_c   1.000
_cell.angle_alpha   90.00
_cell.angle_beta   90.00
_cell.angle_gamma   90.00
#
_symmetry.space_group_name_H-M   'P 1'
#
loop_
_entity.id
_entity.type
_entity.pdbx_description
1 polymer ?
#
loop_
_entity_poly.entity_id
_entity_poly.type
_entity_poly.pdbx_seq_one_letter_code
_entity_poly.pdbx_strand_id
1 'polypeptide(L)'
;QDLIQSHPSIFSQVRGWGLINGLVLHEENHLTSLDIVKAAMANGLLVVPAGPRVVRLVPPLIVTATEIDEAIALMQKTITQLTATV
;
A
#
# COMPACT_ATOMS: atom_id res chain seq x y z
N GLN A 1 3.87 5.34 -8.45
CA GLN A 1 5.27 4.85 -8.56
C GLN A 1 6.17 5.58 -7.58
N ASP A 2 5.90 6.86 -7.32
CA ASP A 2 6.60 7.68 -6.31
C ASP A 2 6.63 7.06 -4.90
N LEU A 3 5.57 6.35 -4.50
CA LEU A 3 5.49 5.66 -3.21
C LEU A 3 6.63 4.65 -2.98
N ILE A 4 7.05 3.93 -4.03
CA ILE A 4 8.16 2.96 -3.94
C ILE A 4 9.50 3.70 -3.85
N GLN A 5 9.66 4.78 -4.62
CA GLN A 5 10.90 5.56 -4.60
C GLN A 5 11.13 6.24 -3.25
N SER A 6 10.07 6.66 -2.57
CA SER A 6 10.17 7.24 -1.23
C SER A 6 10.43 6.19 -0.13
N HIS A 7 10.08 4.92 -0.35
CA HIS A 7 10.23 3.85 0.64
C HIS A 7 10.75 2.53 0.01
N PRO A 8 11.96 2.52 -0.55
CA PRO A 8 12.52 1.35 -1.24
C PRO A 8 12.75 0.18 -0.29
N SER A 9 12.96 0.43 1.01
CA SER A 9 13.14 -0.62 2.02
C SER A 9 11.85 -1.39 2.33
N ILE A 10 10.69 -0.86 1.96
CA ILE A 10 9.38 -1.43 2.31
C ILE A 10 8.74 -2.15 1.12
N PHE A 11 8.77 -1.53 -0.06
CA PHE A 11 8.15 -2.06 -1.27
C PHE A 11 9.19 -2.45 -2.31
N SER A 12 9.09 -3.67 -2.82
CA SER A 12 9.98 -4.18 -3.86
C SER A 12 9.53 -3.77 -5.26
N GLN A 13 8.23 -3.87 -5.55
CA GLN A 13 7.69 -3.60 -6.88
C GLN A 13 6.16 -3.40 -6.86
N VAL A 14 5.61 -2.72 -7.87
CA VAL A 14 4.17 -2.76 -8.19
C VAL A 14 3.93 -3.77 -9.30
N ARG A 15 2.90 -4.61 -9.17
CA ARG A 15 2.41 -5.51 -10.20
C ARG A 15 0.91 -5.38 -10.36
N GLY A 16 0.43 -5.10 -11.55
CA GLY A 16 -0.99 -4.87 -11.77
C GLY A 16 -1.32 -4.60 -13.21
N TRP A 17 -2.61 -4.66 -13.54
CA TRP A 17 -3.15 -4.33 -14.85
C TRP A 17 -4.35 -3.38 -14.68
N GLY A 18 -4.25 -2.20 -15.28
CA GLY A 18 -5.25 -1.14 -15.15
C GLY A 18 -5.37 -0.64 -13.70
N LEU A 19 -6.58 -0.71 -13.15
CA LEU A 19 -6.87 -0.27 -11.79
C LEU A 19 -6.51 -1.32 -10.73
N ILE A 20 -6.33 -2.59 -11.11
CA ILE A 20 -5.96 -3.65 -10.18
C ILE A 20 -4.45 -3.64 -10.01
N ASN A 21 -3.97 -3.04 -8.92
CA ASN A 21 -2.55 -2.91 -8.62
C ASN A 21 -2.19 -3.62 -7.33
N GLY A 22 -1.12 -4.40 -7.36
CA GLY A 22 -0.55 -5.13 -6.24
C GLY A 22 0.80 -4.56 -5.85
N LEU A 23 0.93 -4.10 -4.62
CA LEU A 23 2.18 -3.66 -4.02
C LEU A 23 2.86 -4.85 -3.36
N VAL A 24 4.06 -5.20 -3.84
CA VAL A 24 4.86 -6.29 -3.30
C VAL A 24 5.82 -5.72 -2.26
N LEU A 25 5.83 -6.32 -1.08
CA LEU A 25 6.70 -5.97 0.02
C LEU A 25 8.07 -6.61 -0.14
N HIS A 26 9.11 -5.94 0.37
CA HIS A 26 10.46 -6.49 0.40
C HIS A 26 10.54 -7.72 1.31
N GLU A 27 11.34 -8.71 0.91
CA GLU A 27 11.46 -9.98 1.63
C GLU A 27 12.15 -9.85 2.99
N GLU A 28 13.02 -8.86 3.13
CA GLU A 28 13.75 -8.56 4.36
C GLU A 28 12.95 -7.67 5.32
N ASN A 29 11.75 -7.26 4.93
CA ASN A 29 10.90 -6.45 5.80
C ASN A 29 10.21 -7.35 6.83
N HIS A 30 10.23 -6.92 8.09
CA HIS A 30 9.57 -7.56 9.22
C HIS A 30 8.04 -7.35 9.18
N LEU A 31 7.56 -6.39 8.40
CA LEU A 31 6.14 -6.09 8.22
C LEU A 31 5.47 -7.10 7.27
N THR A 32 4.32 -7.63 7.68
CA THR A 32 3.49 -8.46 6.80
C THR A 32 2.49 -7.62 6.02
N SER A 33 1.94 -8.20 4.93
CA SER A 33 0.83 -7.58 4.21
C SER A 33 -0.36 -7.27 5.13
N LEU A 34 -0.56 -8.09 6.16
CA LEU A 34 -1.65 -7.94 7.12
C LEU A 34 -1.45 -6.72 8.02
N ASP A 35 -0.22 -6.43 8.43
CA ASP A 35 0.10 -5.27 9.29
C ASP A 35 -0.16 -3.96 8.54
N ILE A 36 0.24 -3.91 7.28
CA ILE A 36 -0.01 -2.76 6.41
C ILE A 36 -1.51 -2.60 6.15
N VAL A 37 -2.23 -3.69 5.90
CA VAL A 37 -3.69 -3.63 5.73
C VAL A 37 -4.38 -3.13 6.98
N LYS A 38 -4.00 -3.62 8.17
CA LYS A 38 -4.57 -3.16 9.45
C LYS A 38 -4.31 -1.69 9.69
N ALA A 39 -3.08 -1.23 9.45
CA ALA A 39 -2.71 0.17 9.62
C ALA A 39 -3.40 1.08 8.58
N ALA A 40 -3.51 0.63 7.33
CA ALA A 40 -4.25 1.35 6.29
C ALA A 40 -5.74 1.45 6.65
N MET A 41 -6.33 0.36 7.13
CA MET A 41 -7.71 0.32 7.59
C MET A 41 -7.96 1.26 8.78
N ALA A 42 -7.02 1.34 9.73
CA ALA A 42 -7.06 2.29 10.84
C ALA A 42 -7.00 3.76 10.38
N ASN A 43 -6.34 4.01 9.24
CA ASN A 43 -6.29 5.32 8.59
C ASN A 43 -7.48 5.56 7.62
N GLY A 44 -8.46 4.65 7.55
CA GLY A 44 -9.64 4.80 6.70
C GLY A 44 -9.47 4.32 5.25
N LEU A 45 -8.37 3.65 4.93
CA LEU A 45 -8.10 3.09 3.60
C LEU A 45 -8.33 1.58 3.58
N LEU A 46 -9.28 1.13 2.76
CA LEU A 46 -9.57 -0.29 2.57
C LEU A 46 -8.68 -0.88 1.47
N VAL A 47 -7.79 -1.79 1.87
CA VAL A 47 -6.90 -2.55 0.98
C VAL A 47 -6.98 -4.03 1.29
N VAL A 48 -6.71 -4.87 0.29
CA VAL A 48 -6.86 -6.33 0.42
C VAL A 48 -5.48 -6.98 0.47
N PRO A 49 -5.18 -7.84 1.45
CA PRO A 49 -3.96 -8.63 1.43
C PRO A 49 -4.06 -9.72 0.36
N ALA A 50 -3.02 -9.88 -0.44
CA ALA A 50 -2.87 -10.93 -1.43
C ALA A 50 -1.68 -11.81 -1.06
N GLY A 51 -1.92 -12.78 -0.18
CA GLY A 51 -0.85 -13.59 0.40
C GLY A 51 -0.02 -12.80 1.42
N PRO A 52 1.12 -13.36 1.87
CA PRO A 52 1.85 -12.86 3.04
C PRO A 52 2.58 -11.52 2.80
N ARG A 53 2.85 -11.19 1.54
CA ARG A 53 3.73 -10.05 1.17
C ARG A 53 3.20 -9.16 0.06
N VAL A 54 1.96 -9.33 -0.39
CA VAL A 54 1.39 -8.46 -1.42
C VAL A 54 0.13 -7.79 -0.89
N VAL A 55 -0.03 -6.51 -1.17
CA VAL A 55 -1.23 -5.71 -0.86
C VAL A 55 -1.86 -5.28 -2.18
N ARG A 56 -3.12 -5.66 -2.41
CA ARG A 56 -3.88 -5.28 -3.61
C ARG A 56 -4.74 -4.06 -3.34
N LEU A 57 -4.63 -3.11 -4.27
CA LEU A 57 -5.54 -2.00 -4.45
C LEU A 57 -6.48 -2.37 -5.60
N VAL A 58 -7.78 -2.40 -5.28
CA VAL A 58 -8.84 -2.68 -6.25
C VAL A 58 -9.88 -1.55 -6.10
N PRO A 59 -9.57 -0.35 -6.61
CA PRO A 59 -10.53 0.75 -6.59
C PRO A 59 -11.67 0.47 -7.58
N PRO A 60 -12.85 1.06 -7.35
CA PRO A 60 -13.99 0.92 -8.25
C PRO A 60 -13.71 1.59 -9.61
N LEU A 61 -14.38 1.14 -10.68
CA LEU A 61 -14.20 1.70 -12.04
C LEU A 61 -14.65 3.17 -12.17
N ILE A 62 -15.38 3.67 -11.18
CA ILE A 62 -15.87 5.05 -11.11
C ILE A 62 -14.92 5.98 -10.33
N VAL A 63 -13.79 5.46 -9.83
CA VAL A 63 -12.85 6.23 -9.02
C VAL A 63 -12.29 7.41 -9.81
N THR A 64 -12.20 8.56 -9.15
CA THR A 64 -11.63 9.79 -9.68
C THR A 64 -10.13 9.88 -9.38
N ALA A 65 -9.40 10.71 -10.12
CA ALA A 65 -7.98 10.95 -9.84
C ALA A 65 -7.75 11.49 -8.42
N THR A 66 -8.65 12.36 -7.93
CA THR A 66 -8.57 12.94 -6.59
C THR A 66 -8.68 11.87 -5.49
N GLU A 67 -9.60 10.91 -5.63
CA GLU A 67 -9.73 9.80 -4.67
C GLU A 67 -8.51 8.88 -4.69
N ILE A 68 -7.86 8.72 -5.86
CA ILE A 68 -6.58 7.99 -5.96
C ILE A 68 -5.48 8.75 -5.21
N ASP A 69 -5.39 10.07 -5.38
CA ASP A 69 -4.40 10.90 -4.69
C ASP A 69 -4.60 10.87 -3.16
N GLU A 70 -5.86 10.92 -2.71
CA GLU A 70 -6.20 10.75 -1.29
C GLU A 70 -5.80 9.36 -0.76
N ALA A 71 -6.09 8.30 -1.51
CA ALA A 71 -5.70 6.94 -1.15
C ALA A 71 -4.17 6.79 -1.05
N ILE A 72 -3.43 7.41 -1.98
CA ILE A 72 -1.96 7.43 -1.96
C ILE A 72 -1.46 8.19 -0.72
N ALA A 73 -2.05 9.34 -0.40
CA ALA A 73 -1.68 10.13 0.78
C ALA A 73 -1.94 9.37 2.10
N LEU A 74 -3.07 8.69 2.21
CA LEU A 74 -3.38 7.82 3.35
C LEU A 74 -2.40 6.65 3.45
N MET A 75 -2.03 6.08 2.31
CA MET A 75 -1.05 4.99 2.27
C MET A 75 0.34 5.48 2.69
N GLN A 76 0.78 6.65 2.22
CA GLN A 76 2.03 7.30 2.67
C GLN A 76 2.05 7.53 4.18
N LYS A 77 0.96 8.06 4.73
CA LYS A 77 0.82 8.26 6.17
C LYS A 77 0.94 6.94 6.93
N THR A 78 0.28 5.88 6.44
CA THR A 78 0.34 4.53 7.01
C THR A 78 1.77 4.00 7.03
N ILE A 79 2.48 4.09 5.90
CA ILE A 79 3.87 3.63 5.78
C ILE A 79 4.80 4.43 6.70
N THR A 80 4.61 5.74 6.78
CA THR A 80 5.40 6.63 7.65
C THR A 80 5.20 6.26 9.13
N GLN A 81 3.97 5.98 9.55
CA GLN A 81 3.67 5.51 10.92
C GLN A 81 4.34 4.16 11.21
N LEU A 82 4.28 3.22 10.27
CA LEU A 82 4.91 1.90 10.43
C LEU A 82 6.44 2.00 10.49
N THR A 83 7.04 2.93 9.73
CA THR A 83 8.49 3.16 9.74
C THR A 83 8.95 3.87 11.02
N ALA A 84 8.13 4.80 11.56
CA ALA A 84 8.46 5.56 12.77
C ALA A 84 8.30 4.76 14.08
N THR A 85 7.61 3.62 14.04
CA THR A 85 7.39 2.76 15.22
C THR A 85 8.53 1.73 15.40
N VAL A 86 9.59 1.81 14.59
CA VAL A 86 10.76 0.91 14.62
C VAL A 86 12.00 1.67 15.08
#